data_AF-A0A955CDH3-F1
#
_entry.id   AF-A0A955CDH3-F1
#
_cell.length_a   1.000
_cell.length_b   1.000
_cell.length_c   1.000
_cell.angle_alpha   90.00
_cell.angle_beta   90.00
_cell.angle_gamma   90.00
#
_symmetry.space_group_name_H-M   'P 1'
#
loop_
_entity.id
_entity.type
_entity.pdbx_description
1 polymer ?
#
loop_
_entity_poly.entity_id
_entity_poly.type
_entity_poly.pdbx_seq_one_letter_code
_entity_poly.pdbx_strand_id
1 'polypeptide(L)'
;IDSAEFGVEKWRQDARANTSRIAETFREAARIAADHDERLAAEGEICWAGMHSWKDMLDLLEEVGMPETLGFQADMAHTYLYLMGYNAPEHALLQDGYSEQEFYAAYETMVDKLRPWTIDFHVAQNDGQVNGAGSHDKTGKHCRADDPQGKLDIVRCASYWLKDAPARGIQHICWDGCMFPNATLADPSTWNGILEVMLQVRDAHGWDAQSF
;
A
#
# COMPACT_ATOMS: atom_id res chain seq x y z
N ILE A 1 -2.88 -10.57 1.72
CA ILE A 1 -2.55 -11.48 2.83
C ILE A 1 -1.82 -10.66 3.86
N ASP A 2 -2.31 -10.72 5.10
CA ASP A 2 -1.89 -9.74 6.09
C ASP A 2 -1.36 -10.45 7.34
N SER A 3 -0.41 -9.81 8.01
CA SER A 3 0.20 -10.35 9.22
C SER A 3 -0.68 -10.05 10.44
N ALA A 4 -1.69 -10.90 10.65
CA ALA A 4 -2.61 -10.82 11.79
C ALA A 4 -1.98 -11.25 13.13
N GLU A 5 -0.72 -10.88 13.39
CA GLU A 5 -0.12 -11.03 14.72
C GLU A 5 -0.67 -9.95 15.66
N PHE A 6 -0.60 -10.16 16.99
CA PHE A 6 -1.29 -9.44 18.08
C PHE A 6 -0.96 -7.92 18.23
N GLY A 7 -0.94 -7.18 17.13
CA GLY A 7 -0.58 -5.78 17.02
C GLY A 7 0.93 -5.54 16.97
N VAL A 8 1.31 -4.35 16.51
CA VAL A 8 2.70 -3.89 16.41
C VAL A 8 3.43 -3.98 17.75
N GLU A 9 2.77 -3.68 18.86
CA GLU A 9 3.38 -3.74 20.20
C GLU A 9 3.82 -5.15 20.60
N LYS A 10 3.08 -6.19 20.21
CA LYS A 10 3.48 -7.56 20.49
C LYS A 10 4.64 -7.96 19.59
N TRP A 11 4.57 -7.61 18.31
CA TRP A 11 5.63 -7.86 17.35
C TRP A 11 6.97 -7.26 17.81
N ARG A 12 6.97 -6.02 18.33
CA ARG A 12 8.19 -5.34 18.81
C ARG A 12 8.90 -6.03 19.98
N GLN A 13 8.23 -6.90 20.75
CA GLN A 13 8.85 -7.60 21.88
C GLN A 13 10.02 -8.50 21.44
N ASP A 14 9.94 -9.04 20.23
CA ASP A 14 11.03 -9.76 19.56
C ASP A 14 10.84 -9.65 18.04
N ALA A 15 11.08 -8.46 17.50
CA ALA A 15 10.82 -8.14 16.09
C ALA A 15 11.44 -9.17 15.13
N ARG A 16 12.65 -9.65 15.44
CA ARG A 16 13.33 -10.65 14.60
C ARG A 16 12.59 -11.99 14.62
N ALA A 17 12.32 -12.54 15.81
CA ALA A 17 11.67 -13.85 15.90
C ALA A 17 10.23 -13.80 15.35
N ASN A 18 9.52 -12.70 15.59
CA ASN A 18 8.14 -12.51 15.13
C ASN A 18 8.08 -12.32 13.61
N THR A 19 8.98 -11.53 13.00
CA THR A 19 9.11 -11.45 11.54
C THR A 19 9.43 -12.80 10.92
N SER A 20 10.35 -13.58 11.48
CA SER A 20 10.63 -14.94 10.99
C SER A 20 9.40 -15.86 11.04
N ARG A 21 8.56 -15.72 12.07
CA ARG A 21 7.31 -16.50 12.21
C ARG A 21 6.24 -16.08 11.19
N ILE A 22 6.09 -14.77 10.96
CA ILE A 22 5.20 -14.26 9.90
C ILE A 22 5.69 -14.79 8.55
N ALA A 23 6.99 -14.71 8.29
CA ALA A 23 7.58 -15.19 7.05
C ALA A 23 7.37 -16.70 6.84
N GLU A 24 7.50 -17.53 7.89
CA GLU A 24 7.16 -18.96 7.81
C GLU A 24 5.71 -19.17 7.37
N THR A 25 4.77 -18.43 7.97
CA THR A 25 3.34 -18.51 7.61
C THR A 25 3.11 -18.07 6.16
N PHE A 26 3.75 -17.00 5.72
CA PHE A 26 3.66 -16.49 4.35
C PHE A 26 4.28 -17.45 3.34
N ARG A 27 5.37 -18.15 3.68
CA ARG A 27 5.95 -19.21 2.84
C ARG A 27 4.97 -20.37 2.65
N GLU A 28 4.27 -20.81 3.69
CA GLU A 28 3.25 -21.86 3.54
C GLU A 28 2.10 -21.40 2.63
N ALA A 29 1.59 -20.18 2.83
CA ALA A 29 0.54 -19.61 1.97
C ALA A 29 1.00 -19.46 0.51
N ALA A 30 2.23 -18.99 0.29
CA ALA A 30 2.81 -18.81 -1.04
C ALA A 30 3.07 -20.14 -1.76
N ARG A 31 3.35 -21.24 -1.03
CA ARG A 31 3.42 -22.59 -1.63
C ARG A 31 2.04 -23.08 -2.07
N ILE A 32 1.01 -22.86 -1.25
CA ILE A 32 -0.37 -23.22 -1.64
C ILE A 32 -0.79 -22.44 -2.88
N ALA A 33 -0.54 -21.13 -2.94
CA ALA A 33 -0.83 -20.34 -4.12
C ALA A 33 -0.07 -20.85 -5.35
N ALA A 34 1.22 -21.21 -5.20
CA ALA A 34 2.01 -21.80 -6.27
C ALA A 34 1.42 -23.11 -6.82
N ASP A 35 0.91 -24.00 -5.95
CA ASP A 35 0.26 -25.25 -6.35
C ASP A 35 -1.02 -25.05 -7.17
N HIS A 36 -1.55 -23.82 -7.17
CA HIS A 36 -2.74 -23.40 -7.91
C HIS A 36 -2.45 -22.40 -9.05
N ASP A 37 -1.18 -22.17 -9.39
CA ASP A 37 -0.75 -21.16 -10.38
C ASP A 37 -1.21 -19.72 -10.01
N GLU A 38 -1.39 -19.45 -8.72
CA GLU A 38 -1.82 -18.16 -8.18
C GLU A 38 -0.66 -17.39 -7.52
N ARG A 39 -0.86 -16.08 -7.35
CA ARG A 39 0.06 -15.19 -6.62
C ARG A 39 -0.71 -14.49 -5.51
N LEU A 40 -0.05 -14.34 -4.36
CA LEU A 40 -0.58 -13.58 -3.22
C LEU A 40 0.05 -12.18 -3.20
N ALA A 41 -0.74 -11.17 -2.87
CA ALA A 41 -0.25 -9.83 -2.57
C ALA A 41 -0.42 -9.56 -1.07
N ALA A 42 0.63 -9.06 -0.42
CA ALA A 42 0.57 -8.56 0.94
C ALA A 42 0.32 -7.06 0.90
N GLU A 43 -0.83 -6.61 1.42
CA GLU A 43 -1.23 -5.22 1.39
C GLU A 43 -0.40 -4.39 2.37
N GLY A 44 0.29 -3.38 1.84
CA GLY A 44 1.00 -2.45 2.69
C GLY A 44 0.04 -1.64 3.54
N GLU A 45 0.02 -1.87 4.85
CA GLU A 45 -0.76 -1.09 5.79
C GLU A 45 -0.08 -0.97 7.15
N ILE A 46 -0.17 0.23 7.74
CA ILE A 46 0.47 0.57 9.01
C ILE A 46 -0.06 -0.22 10.23
N CYS A 47 -1.22 -0.87 10.13
CA CYS A 47 -1.82 -1.59 11.27
C CYS A 47 -1.31 -3.03 11.42
N TRP A 48 -0.68 -3.58 10.38
CA TRP A 48 -0.24 -4.98 10.32
C TRP A 48 1.16 -5.17 10.94
N ALA A 49 1.28 -6.18 11.80
CA ALA A 49 2.45 -6.41 12.66
C ALA A 49 3.81 -6.29 11.94
N GLY A 50 4.22 -7.23 11.11
CA GLY A 50 5.51 -7.19 10.42
C GLY A 50 5.51 -6.31 9.16
N MET A 51 4.44 -5.55 8.93
CA MET A 51 4.16 -4.83 7.68
C MET A 51 3.89 -3.34 7.94
N HIS A 52 4.08 -2.85 9.16
CA HIS A 52 3.65 -1.51 9.59
C HIS A 52 4.55 -0.35 9.13
N SER A 53 5.62 -0.64 8.38
CA SER A 53 6.52 0.34 7.79
C SER A 53 7.05 -0.15 6.45
N TRP A 54 7.58 0.76 5.62
CA TRP A 54 8.20 0.38 4.35
C TRP A 54 9.41 -0.54 4.54
N LYS A 55 10.15 -0.37 5.65
CA LYS A 55 11.37 -1.14 5.91
C LYS A 55 11.04 -2.53 6.43
N ASP A 56 10.10 -2.64 7.37
CA ASP A 56 9.67 -3.93 7.92
C ASP A 56 8.95 -4.77 6.86
N MET A 57 8.12 -4.13 6.02
CA MET A 57 7.50 -4.79 4.87
C MET A 57 8.55 -5.34 3.90
N LEU A 58 9.59 -4.56 3.58
CA LEU A 58 10.69 -5.01 2.73
C LEU A 58 11.44 -6.19 3.37
N ASP A 59 11.77 -6.09 4.66
CA ASP A 59 12.46 -7.17 5.39
C ASP A 59 11.63 -8.45 5.42
N LEU A 60 10.31 -8.34 5.57
CA LEU A 60 9.41 -9.47 5.52
C LEU A 60 9.37 -10.13 4.12
N LEU A 61 9.28 -9.34 3.06
CA LEU A 61 9.29 -9.85 1.67
C LEU A 61 10.61 -10.56 1.35
N GLU A 62 11.73 -9.95 1.74
CA GLU A 62 13.08 -10.53 1.58
C GLU A 62 13.25 -11.81 2.39
N GLU A 63 12.77 -11.84 3.63
CA GLU A 63 12.80 -13.02 4.49
C GLU A 63 11.94 -14.15 3.89
N VAL A 64 10.72 -13.87 3.41
CA VAL A 64 9.88 -14.90 2.77
C VAL A 64 10.60 -15.50 1.57
N GLY A 65 11.20 -14.67 0.70
CA GLY A 65 12.08 -15.13 -0.38
C GLY A 65 11.37 -15.87 -1.51
N MET A 66 10.08 -15.59 -1.76
CA MET A 66 9.26 -16.24 -2.79
C MET A 66 8.63 -15.21 -3.75
N PRO A 67 9.41 -14.35 -4.44
CA PRO A 67 8.90 -13.21 -5.23
C PRO A 67 7.99 -13.60 -6.41
N GLU A 68 8.10 -14.84 -6.89
CA GLU A 68 7.26 -15.33 -8.00
C GLU A 68 5.81 -15.54 -7.54
N THR A 69 5.57 -15.90 -6.28
CA THR A 69 4.26 -16.31 -5.76
C THR A 69 3.74 -15.45 -4.61
N LEU A 70 4.59 -14.62 -4.00
CA LEU A 70 4.19 -13.56 -3.07
C LEU A 70 4.80 -12.22 -3.48
N GLY A 71 3.96 -11.20 -3.59
CA GLY A 71 4.37 -9.82 -3.81
C GLY A 71 3.70 -8.84 -2.84
N PHE A 72 3.83 -7.58 -3.17
CA PHE A 72 3.29 -6.44 -2.44
C PHE A 72 2.08 -5.86 -3.17
N GLN A 73 1.03 -5.53 -2.43
CA GLN A 73 -0.04 -4.64 -2.88
C GLN A 73 0.25 -3.25 -2.35
N ALA A 74 0.45 -2.30 -3.25
CA ALA A 74 0.68 -0.91 -2.89
C ALA A 74 -0.66 -0.16 -2.86
N ASP A 75 -1.13 0.17 -1.65
CA ASP A 75 -2.21 1.13 -1.45
C ASP A 75 -1.65 2.53 -1.20
N MET A 76 -2.10 3.53 -1.97
CA MET A 76 -1.57 4.89 -1.89
C MET A 76 -1.88 5.59 -0.55
N ALA A 77 -3.05 5.36 0.05
CA ALA A 77 -3.44 5.98 1.31
C ALA A 77 -2.64 5.38 2.46
N HIS A 78 -2.44 4.07 2.45
CA HIS A 78 -1.65 3.37 3.45
C HIS A 78 -0.14 3.65 3.33
N THR A 79 0.43 3.53 2.14
CA THR A 79 1.87 3.71 1.92
C THR A 79 2.32 5.15 2.11
N TYR A 80 1.44 6.12 1.91
CA TYR A 80 1.70 7.51 2.31
C TYR A 80 2.05 7.63 3.81
N LEU A 81 1.41 6.85 4.68
CA LEU A 81 1.65 6.89 6.12
C LEU A 81 2.95 6.17 6.53
N TYR A 82 3.51 5.30 5.68
CA TYR A 82 4.86 4.78 5.89
C TYR A 82 5.90 5.89 5.87
N LEU A 83 5.72 6.93 5.04
CA LEU A 83 6.65 8.06 4.99
C LEU A 83 6.76 8.78 6.33
N MET A 84 5.66 8.82 7.10
CA MET A 84 5.62 9.49 8.41
C MET A 84 6.03 8.58 9.57
N GLY A 85 6.23 7.28 9.32
CA GLY A 85 6.63 6.32 10.37
C GLY A 85 5.66 6.24 11.54
N TYR A 86 4.34 6.34 11.31
CA TYR A 86 3.31 6.39 12.37
C TYR A 86 3.43 5.29 13.43
N ASN A 87 3.85 4.10 13.01
CA ASN A 87 4.12 2.96 13.86
C ASN A 87 5.59 2.52 13.82
N ALA A 88 6.47 3.21 13.09
CA ALA A 88 7.92 2.97 13.10
C ALA A 88 8.66 4.30 12.91
N PRO A 89 8.71 5.17 13.93
CA PRO A 89 9.36 6.48 13.82
C PRO A 89 10.83 6.40 13.39
N GLU A 90 11.51 5.31 13.73
CA GLU A 90 12.88 4.97 13.30
C GLU A 90 13.03 4.77 11.78
N HIS A 91 11.92 4.57 11.07
CA HIS A 91 11.85 4.39 9.62
C HIS A 91 11.15 5.55 8.90
N ALA A 92 10.76 6.61 9.63
CA ALA A 92 10.17 7.80 9.03
C ALA A 92 11.13 8.46 8.03
N LEU A 93 10.62 8.79 6.85
CA LEU A 93 11.32 9.53 5.80
C LEU A 93 10.94 11.02 5.79
N LEU A 94 9.81 11.37 6.40
CA LEU A 94 9.29 12.72 6.48
C LEU A 94 8.98 13.10 7.92
N GLN A 95 9.08 14.40 8.20
CA GLN A 95 8.69 15.02 9.47
C GLN A 95 7.54 15.99 9.23
N ASP A 96 6.80 16.34 10.28
CA ASP A 96 5.69 17.28 10.16
C ASP A 96 6.16 18.65 9.61
N GLY A 97 5.35 19.25 8.76
CA GLY A 97 5.69 20.49 8.04
C GLY A 97 6.63 20.33 6.85
N TYR A 98 6.79 19.11 6.32
CA TYR A 98 7.59 18.85 5.11
C TYR A 98 7.14 19.70 3.91
N SER A 99 8.10 20.04 3.05
CA SER A 99 7.86 20.68 1.76
C SER A 99 7.47 19.67 0.68
N GLU A 100 6.87 20.16 -0.40
CA GLU A 100 6.55 19.34 -1.58
C GLU A 100 7.80 18.63 -2.15
N GLN A 101 8.95 19.30 -2.14
CA GLN A 101 10.21 18.72 -2.63
C GLN A 101 10.66 17.54 -1.74
N GLU A 102 10.60 17.69 -0.42
CA GLU A 102 10.91 16.61 0.52
C GLU A 102 9.95 15.45 0.36
N PHE A 103 8.65 15.74 0.19
CA PHE A 103 7.63 14.72 -0.04
C PHE A 103 7.98 13.82 -1.23
N TYR A 104 8.21 14.39 -2.42
CA TYR A 104 8.48 13.58 -3.61
C TYR A 104 9.82 12.83 -3.54
N ALA A 105 10.84 13.41 -2.89
CA ALA A 105 12.11 12.72 -2.67
C ALA A 105 11.96 11.49 -1.74
N ALA A 106 11.20 11.64 -0.66
CA ALA A 106 10.88 10.56 0.26
C ALA A 106 9.97 9.51 -0.39
N TYR A 107 8.96 9.94 -1.13
CA TYR A 107 8.04 9.08 -1.86
C TYR A 107 8.81 8.21 -2.86
N GLU A 108 9.67 8.81 -3.69
CA GLU A 108 10.50 8.06 -4.64
C GLU A 108 11.42 7.05 -3.92
N THR A 109 12.06 7.46 -2.82
CA THR A 109 12.93 6.58 -2.03
C THR A 109 12.18 5.34 -1.52
N MET A 110 10.97 5.52 -0.97
CA MET A 110 10.13 4.42 -0.50
C MET A 110 9.66 3.54 -1.67
N VAL A 111 9.11 4.16 -2.72
CA VAL A 111 8.55 3.44 -3.87
C VAL A 111 9.63 2.64 -4.59
N ASP A 112 10.84 3.17 -4.75
CA ASP A 112 11.94 2.44 -5.41
C ASP A 112 12.33 1.15 -4.68
N LYS A 113 12.09 1.08 -3.36
CA LYS A 113 12.33 -0.13 -2.56
C LYS A 113 11.21 -1.17 -2.69
N LEU A 114 9.96 -0.73 -2.73
CA LEU A 114 8.79 -1.62 -2.71
C LEU A 114 8.25 -1.96 -4.11
N ARG A 115 8.44 -1.08 -5.10
CA ARG A 115 7.96 -1.26 -6.48
C ARG A 115 8.42 -2.56 -7.13
N PRO A 116 9.68 -3.03 -6.97
CA PRO A 116 10.10 -4.31 -7.54
C PRO A 116 9.27 -5.50 -7.05
N TRP A 117 8.70 -5.40 -5.84
CA TRP A 117 7.83 -6.40 -5.24
C TRP A 117 6.36 -6.19 -5.55
N THR A 118 5.98 -5.02 -6.08
CA THR A 118 4.58 -4.63 -6.24
C THR A 118 3.95 -5.35 -7.43
N ILE A 119 2.90 -6.11 -7.15
CA ILE A 119 2.15 -6.94 -8.12
C ILE A 119 0.68 -6.57 -8.20
N ASP A 120 0.22 -5.74 -7.27
CA ASP A 120 -1.13 -5.18 -7.22
C ASP A 120 -1.06 -3.73 -6.73
N PHE A 121 -1.97 -2.88 -7.22
CA PHE A 121 -1.93 -1.44 -6.97
C PHE A 121 -3.32 -0.83 -6.79
N HIS A 122 -3.49 -0.18 -5.65
CA HIS A 122 -4.68 0.54 -5.27
C HIS A 122 -4.42 2.06 -5.32
N VAL A 123 -5.18 2.72 -6.19
CA VAL A 123 -5.27 4.18 -6.24
C VAL A 123 -6.14 4.64 -5.08
N ALA A 124 -5.63 5.56 -4.28
CA ALA A 124 -6.31 6.04 -3.09
C ALA A 124 -5.87 7.46 -2.71
N GLN A 125 -6.58 8.07 -1.75
CA GLN A 125 -6.28 9.39 -1.21
C GLN A 125 -6.25 9.33 0.33
N ASN A 126 -5.39 10.13 0.95
CA ASN A 126 -5.28 10.28 2.40
C ASN A 126 -5.05 11.77 2.75
N ASP A 127 -5.60 12.23 3.87
CA ASP A 127 -5.54 13.63 4.32
C ASP A 127 -4.42 13.93 5.33
N GLY A 128 -3.53 12.98 5.60
CA GLY A 128 -2.55 13.04 6.68
C GLY A 128 -2.88 12.16 7.87
N GLN A 129 -4.12 11.70 7.99
CA GLN A 129 -4.63 11.10 9.23
C GLN A 129 -4.78 9.58 9.15
N VAL A 130 -4.80 8.98 10.34
CA VAL A 130 -5.19 7.60 10.56
C VAL A 130 -6.68 7.53 10.92
N ASN A 131 -7.31 6.41 10.62
CA ASN A 131 -8.62 6.05 11.16
C ASN A 131 -8.41 4.87 12.14
N GLY A 132 -9.23 4.75 13.17
CA GLY A 132 -9.05 3.71 14.20
C GLY A 132 -10.37 3.01 14.50
N ALA A 133 -10.41 1.67 14.39
CA ALA A 133 -11.57 0.88 14.79
C ALA A 133 -11.18 -0.53 15.26
N GLY A 134 -11.62 -0.92 16.46
CA GLY A 134 -11.43 -2.29 16.97
C GLY A 134 -9.96 -2.65 17.17
N SER A 135 -9.51 -3.79 16.62
CA SER A 135 -8.09 -4.20 16.66
C SER A 135 -7.19 -3.40 15.71
N HIS A 136 -7.75 -2.51 14.90
CA HIS A 136 -7.05 -1.61 13.99
C HIS A 136 -7.01 -0.21 14.59
N ASP A 137 -6.32 -0.03 15.71
CA ASP A 137 -6.26 1.26 16.43
C ASP A 137 -5.66 2.40 15.59
N LYS A 138 -4.88 2.06 14.55
CA LYS A 138 -4.31 3.00 13.56
C LYS A 138 -4.21 2.34 12.17
N THR A 139 -5.27 2.46 11.37
CA THR A 139 -5.31 2.16 9.93
C THR A 139 -5.21 3.46 9.13
N GLY A 140 -4.77 3.40 7.86
CA GLY A 140 -4.68 4.62 7.06
C GLY A 140 -6.03 5.09 6.56
N LYS A 141 -6.42 6.32 6.92
CA LYS A 141 -7.73 6.86 6.54
C LYS A 141 -7.80 7.06 5.03
N HIS A 142 -8.78 6.42 4.39
CA HIS A 142 -9.10 6.68 3.01
C HIS A 142 -10.02 7.89 2.90
N CYS A 143 -9.72 8.76 1.94
CA CYS A 143 -10.48 9.97 1.62
C CYS A 143 -11.05 9.89 0.20
N ARG A 144 -12.02 10.76 -0.09
CA ARG A 144 -12.53 10.92 -1.46
C ARG A 144 -11.43 11.43 -2.38
N ALA A 145 -11.54 11.11 -3.68
CA ALA A 145 -10.63 11.62 -4.71
C ALA A 145 -10.53 13.17 -4.71
N ASP A 146 -11.64 13.84 -4.42
CA ASP A 146 -11.79 15.30 -4.38
C ASP A 146 -11.73 15.89 -2.96
N ASP A 147 -11.23 15.13 -1.96
CA ASP A 147 -11.10 15.65 -0.59
C ASP A 147 -10.19 16.89 -0.59
N PRO A 148 -10.67 18.06 -0.14
CA PRO A 148 -9.88 19.30 -0.15
C PRO A 148 -8.66 19.25 0.79
N GLN A 149 -8.58 18.27 1.68
CA GLN A 149 -7.44 18.03 2.56
C GLN A 149 -6.53 16.89 2.07
N GLY A 150 -6.86 16.26 0.93
CA GLY A 150 -6.06 15.21 0.31
C GLY A 150 -4.60 15.65 0.12
N LYS A 151 -3.67 14.76 0.47
CA LYS A 151 -2.22 15.03 0.45
C LYS A 151 -1.53 14.55 -0.82
N LEU A 152 -2.15 13.63 -1.54
CA LEU A 152 -1.57 13.03 -2.73
C LEU A 152 -2.05 13.75 -3.98
N ASP A 153 -1.11 14.17 -4.82
CA ASP A 153 -1.37 14.29 -6.25
C ASP A 153 -1.52 12.87 -6.80
N ILE A 154 -2.77 12.42 -6.90
CA ILE A 154 -3.11 11.01 -7.16
C ILE A 154 -2.45 10.53 -8.45
N VAL A 155 -2.54 11.32 -9.52
CA VAL A 155 -1.99 10.96 -10.83
C VAL A 155 -0.46 10.89 -10.76
N ARG A 156 0.19 11.92 -10.21
CA ARG A 156 1.65 11.94 -10.12
C ARG A 156 2.19 10.82 -9.24
N CYS A 157 1.60 10.58 -8.08
CA CYS A 157 2.01 9.52 -7.16
C CYS A 157 1.81 8.12 -7.78
N ALA A 158 0.71 7.90 -8.51
CA ALA A 158 0.49 6.64 -9.23
C ALA A 158 1.60 6.36 -10.26
N SER A 159 2.19 7.41 -10.88
CA SER A 159 3.27 7.25 -11.86
C SER A 159 4.50 6.51 -11.29
N TYR A 160 4.83 6.75 -10.02
CA TYR A 160 5.97 6.10 -9.36
C TYR A 160 5.74 4.60 -9.21
N TRP A 161 4.51 4.18 -8.88
CA TRP A 161 4.14 2.79 -8.69
C TRP A 161 3.89 2.05 -9.99
N LEU A 162 3.32 2.71 -11.00
CA LEU A 162 2.96 2.09 -12.28
C LEU A 162 4.12 2.02 -13.27
N LYS A 163 5.28 2.60 -12.95
CA LYS A 163 6.50 2.43 -13.74
C LYS A 163 6.82 0.94 -13.95
N ASP A 164 6.95 0.53 -15.21
CA ASP A 164 7.20 -0.86 -15.63
C ASP A 164 6.15 -1.88 -15.14
N ALA A 165 4.91 -1.44 -14.86
CA ALA A 165 3.83 -2.28 -14.35
C ALA A 165 3.51 -3.53 -15.22
N PRO A 166 3.45 -3.45 -16.57
CA PRO A 166 3.19 -4.64 -17.39
C PRO A 166 4.25 -5.73 -17.21
N ALA A 167 5.53 -5.35 -17.07
CA ALA A 167 6.62 -6.31 -16.87
C ALA A 167 6.57 -7.00 -15.50
N ARG A 168 5.85 -6.42 -14.52
CA ARG A 168 5.62 -6.97 -13.19
C ARG A 168 4.30 -7.75 -13.08
N GLY A 169 3.51 -7.80 -14.15
CA GLY A 169 2.27 -8.56 -14.25
C GLY A 169 1.04 -7.84 -13.70
N ILE A 170 1.09 -6.53 -13.48
CA ILE A 170 -0.09 -5.75 -13.08
C ILE A 170 -0.99 -5.60 -14.31
N GLN A 171 -2.24 -6.07 -14.22
CA GLN A 171 -3.22 -6.09 -15.32
C GLN A 171 -4.44 -5.20 -15.08
N HIS A 172 -4.64 -4.76 -13.84
CA HIS A 172 -5.72 -3.86 -13.46
C HIS A 172 -5.22 -2.90 -12.40
N ILE A 173 -5.96 -1.80 -12.23
CA ILE A 173 -5.82 -0.87 -11.12
C ILE A 173 -7.18 -0.74 -10.45
N CYS A 174 -7.18 -0.66 -9.13
CA CYS A 174 -8.39 -0.50 -8.34
C CYS A 174 -8.39 0.86 -7.65
N TRP A 175 -9.57 1.42 -7.39
CA TRP A 175 -9.70 2.48 -6.40
C TRP A 175 -10.01 1.84 -5.05
N ASP A 176 -9.27 2.23 -4.01
CA ASP A 176 -9.61 1.83 -2.65
C ASP A 176 -10.46 2.91 -1.97
N GLY A 177 -11.72 2.55 -1.69
CA GLY A 177 -12.69 3.38 -0.98
C GLY A 177 -13.02 2.82 0.40
N CYS A 178 -12.15 1.98 0.96
CA CYS A 178 -12.32 1.41 2.29
C CYS A 178 -12.64 2.51 3.31
N MET A 179 -13.40 2.20 4.35
CA MET A 179 -13.80 3.14 5.40
C MET A 179 -14.68 4.33 4.98
N PHE A 180 -15.14 4.42 3.72
CA PHE A 180 -16.15 5.42 3.36
C PHE A 180 -17.46 5.17 4.12
N PRO A 181 -18.05 6.21 4.75
CA PRO A 181 -19.38 6.09 5.34
C PRO A 181 -20.41 5.69 4.29
N ASN A 182 -21.45 4.94 4.68
CA ASN A 182 -22.54 4.52 3.77
C ASN A 182 -23.17 5.69 3.01
N ALA A 183 -23.27 6.87 3.62
CA ALA A 183 -23.78 8.08 2.96
C ALA A 183 -22.90 8.53 1.79
N THR A 184 -21.57 8.42 1.92
CA THR A 184 -20.61 8.71 0.86
C THR A 184 -20.74 7.71 -0.28
N LEU A 185 -20.91 6.42 0.02
CA LEU A 185 -21.11 5.36 -0.98
C LEU A 185 -22.45 5.49 -1.72
N ALA A 186 -23.48 6.05 -1.07
CA ALA A 186 -24.80 6.26 -1.67
C ALA A 186 -24.88 7.51 -2.56
N ASP A 187 -23.88 8.39 -2.53
CA ASP A 187 -23.83 9.59 -3.36
C ASP A 187 -23.16 9.28 -4.72
N PRO A 188 -23.88 9.40 -5.85
CA PRO A 188 -23.31 9.21 -7.18
C PRO A 188 -22.12 10.12 -7.50
N SER A 189 -22.04 11.30 -6.87
CA SER A 189 -20.94 12.24 -7.10
C SER A 189 -19.59 11.65 -6.67
N THR A 190 -19.56 10.83 -5.62
CA THR A 190 -18.37 10.10 -5.16
C THR A 190 -17.80 9.23 -6.27
N TRP A 191 -18.66 8.44 -6.92
CA TRP A 191 -18.23 7.50 -7.97
C TRP A 191 -17.82 8.21 -9.25
N ASN A 192 -18.47 9.34 -9.59
CA ASN A 192 -18.06 10.15 -10.72
C ASN A 192 -16.67 10.75 -10.51
N GLY A 193 -16.37 11.28 -9.32
CA GLY A 193 -15.04 11.81 -8.99
C GLY A 193 -13.95 10.73 -9.00
N ILE A 194 -14.26 9.53 -8.46
CA ILE A 194 -13.35 8.38 -8.54
C ILE A 194 -13.11 7.97 -9.99
N LEU A 195 -14.17 7.84 -10.80
CA LEU A 195 -14.04 7.46 -12.20
C LEU A 195 -13.20 8.48 -12.97
N GLU A 196 -13.42 9.77 -12.75
CA GLU A 196 -12.66 10.84 -13.38
C GLU A 196 -11.15 10.71 -13.09
N VAL A 197 -10.75 10.54 -11.83
CA VAL A 197 -9.32 10.41 -11.50
C VAL A 197 -8.73 9.09 -11.98
N MET A 198 -9.49 7.98 -11.94
CA MET A 198 -9.03 6.68 -12.46
C MET A 198 -8.80 6.72 -13.97
N LEU A 199 -9.64 7.45 -14.71
CA LEU A 199 -9.41 7.72 -16.14
C LEU A 199 -8.14 8.53 -16.35
N GLN A 200 -7.88 9.55 -15.53
CA GLN A 200 -6.64 10.34 -15.62
C GLN A 200 -5.39 9.49 -15.33
N VAL A 201 -5.42 8.63 -14.30
CA VAL A 201 -4.32 7.70 -13.99
C VAL A 201 -4.09 6.76 -15.17
N ARG A 202 -5.16 6.16 -15.73
CA ARG A 202 -5.06 5.28 -16.89
C ARG A 202 -4.51 6.02 -18.11
N ASP A 203 -5.00 7.21 -18.41
CA ASP A 203 -4.59 7.96 -19.60
C ASP A 203 -3.13 8.44 -19.49
N ALA A 204 -2.64 8.68 -18.28
CA ALA A 204 -1.25 9.08 -18.03
C ALA A 204 -0.27 7.89 -17.91
N HIS A 205 -0.71 6.77 -17.32
CA HIS A 205 0.18 5.69 -16.85
C HIS A 205 -0.30 4.26 -17.14
N GLY A 206 -1.48 4.10 -17.73
CA GLY A 206 -2.01 2.79 -18.13
C GLY A 206 -1.27 2.21 -19.33
N TRP A 207 -1.46 0.92 -19.57
CA TRP A 207 -1.00 0.23 -20.78
C TRP A 207 -2.17 0.05 -21.75
N ASP A 208 -1.91 0.25 -23.05
CA ASP A 208 -2.92 0.05 -24.09
C ASP A 208 -3.33 -1.43 -24.14
N ALA A 209 -4.63 -1.69 -24.07
CA ALA A 209 -5.22 -3.04 -24.15
C ALA A 209 -4.92 -3.80 -25.46
N GLN A 210 -4.30 -3.14 -26.45
CA GLN A 210 -3.86 -3.75 -27.71
C GLN A 210 -2.51 -4.48 -27.61
N SER A 211 -1.89 -4.51 -26.43
CA SER A 211 -0.54 -5.03 -26.22
C SER A 211 -0.47 -6.47 -25.69
N PHE A 212 -1.61 -7.18 -25.64
CA PHE A 212 -1.71 -8.58 -25.22
C PHE A 212 -2.06 -9.49 -26.41
#